data_AF-A0A661KI22-F1
#
_entry.id   AF-A0A661KI22-F1
#
_cell.length_a   1.000
_cell.length_b   1.000
_cell.length_c   1.000
_cell.angle_alpha   90.00
_cell.angle_beta   90.00
_cell.angle_gamma   90.00
#
_symmetry.space_group_name_H-M   'P 1'
#
loop_
_entity.id
_entity.type
_entity.pdbx_description
1 polymer ?
#
loop_
_entity_poly.entity_id
_entity_poly.type
_entity_poly.pdbx_seq_one_letter_code
_entity_poly.pdbx_strand_id
1 'polypeptide(L)'
;MSEKQDTKKEVNKSNLSIGKFLKEQREKAGLTQQQVSEALKLRPSIIDAIEKEQWDKLPHITFAKGFIRSYAKLLKVDLSDISDAYNSISFVKADIAPPLE
;
A
#
# COMPACT_ATOMS: atom_id res chain seq x y z
N MET A 1 32.77 -2.26 -2.39
CA MET A 1 32.13 -3.40 -1.69
C MET A 1 30.88 -2.82 -1.04
N SER A 2 29.65 -3.07 -1.47
CA SER A 2 29.08 -4.33 -1.96
C SER A 2 28.27 -4.18 -3.25
N GLU A 3 28.40 -5.24 -4.06
CA GLU A 3 27.49 -5.82 -5.05
C GLU A 3 26.33 -5.01 -5.64
N LYS A 4 26.44 -4.86 -6.96
CA LYS A 4 25.36 -4.67 -7.94
C LYS A 4 24.36 -5.82 -7.85
N GLN A 5 23.06 -5.53 -8.03
CA GLN A 5 22.17 -6.41 -8.80
C GLN A 5 21.17 -5.57 -9.59
N ASP A 6 21.43 -5.47 -10.89
CA ASP A 6 20.41 -5.38 -11.93
C ASP A 6 19.26 -6.35 -11.65
N THR A 7 18.02 -5.89 -11.77
CA THR A 7 16.98 -6.75 -12.36
C THR A 7 16.00 -5.90 -13.15
N LYS A 8 16.36 -5.73 -14.43
CA LYS A 8 15.44 -5.57 -15.54
C LYS A 8 14.37 -6.67 -15.44
N LYS A 9 13.17 -6.35 -14.96
CA LYS A 9 12.00 -7.22 -15.13
C LYS A 9 10.92 -6.43 -15.85
N GLU A 10 10.79 -6.78 -17.12
CA GLU A 10 9.58 -6.70 -17.92
C GLU A 10 8.43 -7.34 -17.11
N VAL A 11 7.73 -6.54 -16.30
CA VAL A 11 6.58 -7.04 -15.55
C VAL A 11 5.36 -6.82 -16.43
N ASN A 12 4.87 -7.93 -16.98
CA ASN A 12 3.53 -8.07 -17.54
C ASN A 12 2.54 -7.23 -16.72
N LYS A 13 2.00 -6.17 -17.35
CA LYS A 13 1.09 -5.15 -16.79
C LYS A 13 -0.23 -5.69 -16.21
N SER A 14 -0.42 -7.01 -16.17
CA SER A 14 -1.70 -7.67 -15.96
C SER A 14 -1.88 -8.32 -14.59
N ASN A 15 -0.92 -8.20 -13.65
CA ASN A 15 -1.09 -8.79 -12.30
C ASN A 15 -0.26 -8.12 -11.18
N LEU A 16 -0.09 -6.79 -11.22
CA LEU A 16 0.60 -6.10 -10.11
C LEU A 16 -0.29 -6.08 -8.86
N SER A 17 0.22 -6.68 -7.79
CA SER A 17 -0.42 -6.59 -6.47
C SER A 17 -0.21 -5.19 -5.86
N ILE A 18 -1.20 -4.71 -5.11
CA ILE A 18 -1.24 -3.30 -4.67
C ILE A 18 -0.14 -2.99 -3.66
N GLY A 19 0.13 -3.94 -2.76
CA GLY A 19 1.15 -3.78 -1.73
C GLY A 19 2.55 -3.72 -2.34
N LYS A 20 2.82 -4.57 -3.33
CA LYS A 20 4.09 -4.57 -4.05
C LYS A 20 4.30 -3.28 -4.84
N PHE A 21 3.26 -2.80 -5.54
CA PHE A 21 3.32 -1.52 -6.25
C PHE A 21 3.66 -0.36 -5.30
N LEU A 22 2.96 -0.23 -4.17
CA LEU A 22 3.22 0.83 -3.21
C LEU A 22 4.63 0.76 -2.62
N LYS A 23 5.11 -0.44 -2.33
CA LYS A 23 6.49 -0.66 -1.86
C LYS A 23 7.52 -0.19 -2.90
N GLU A 24 7.38 -0.63 -4.14
CA GLU A 24 8.30 -0.24 -5.22
C GLU A 24 8.29 1.28 -5.43
N GLN A 25 7.12 1.90 -5.37
CA GLN A 25 6.99 3.35 -5.51
C GLN A 25 7.60 4.10 -4.31
N ARG A 26 7.48 3.57 -3.09
CA ARG A 26 8.17 4.11 -1.90
C ARG A 26 9.68 4.04 -2.07
N GLU A 27 10.20 2.89 -2.49
CA GLU A 27 11.63 2.67 -2.71
C GLU A 27 12.18 3.59 -3.81
N LYS A 28 11.44 3.79 -4.90
CA LYS A 28 11.78 4.77 -5.95
C LYS A 28 11.76 6.21 -5.45
N ALA A 29 10.87 6.55 -4.51
CA ALA A 29 10.84 7.85 -3.87
C ALA A 29 11.96 8.05 -2.83
N GLY A 30 12.76 7.02 -2.53
CA GLY A 30 13.81 7.07 -1.53
C GLY A 30 13.30 7.19 -0.09
N LEU A 31 12.02 6.85 0.15
CA LEU A 31 11.37 6.99 1.46
C LEU A 31 11.48 5.70 2.27
N THR A 32 11.63 5.84 3.59
CA THR A 32 11.52 4.69 4.51
C THR A 32 10.07 4.46 4.91
N GLN A 33 9.74 3.24 5.37
CA GLN A 33 8.41 2.96 5.92
C GLN A 33 8.07 3.88 7.10
N GLN A 34 9.08 4.28 7.89
CA GLN A 34 8.91 5.20 9.02
C GLN A 34 8.52 6.60 8.54
N GLN A 35 9.18 7.14 7.51
CA GLN A 35 8.82 8.45 6.95
C GLN A 35 7.40 8.47 6.37
N VAL A 36 6.99 7.37 5.71
CA VAL A 36 5.61 7.21 5.23
C VAL A 36 4.64 7.13 6.40
N SER A 37 4.98 6.35 7.44
CA SER A 37 4.19 6.22 8.67
C SER A 37 3.96 7.58 9.34
N GLU A 38 5.00 8.41 9.46
CA GLU A 38 4.91 9.76 10.03
C GLU A 38 4.05 10.68 9.16
N ALA A 39 4.23 10.66 7.84
CA ALA A 39 3.48 11.49 6.91
C ALA A 39 1.98 11.13 6.86
N LEU A 40 1.65 9.83 6.95
CA LEU A 40 0.27 9.35 6.97
C LEU A 40 -0.33 9.30 8.39
N LYS A 41 0.47 9.58 9.43
CA LYS A 41 0.10 9.42 10.84
C LYS A 41 -0.42 8.01 11.17
N LEU A 42 0.19 6.99 10.55
CA LEU A 42 -0.12 5.58 10.75
C LEU A 42 1.02 4.91 11.50
N ARG A 43 0.77 3.78 12.17
CA ARG A 43 1.87 2.99 12.76
C ARG A 43 2.71 2.34 11.63
N PRO A 44 4.03 2.15 11.81
CA PRO A 44 4.86 1.45 10.81
C PRO A 44 4.34 0.05 10.47
N SER A 45 3.75 -0.65 11.44
CA SER A 45 3.11 -1.96 11.22
C SER A 45 1.94 -1.92 10.23
N ILE A 46 1.24 -0.78 10.13
CA ILE A 46 0.16 -0.59 9.15
C ILE A 46 0.75 -0.43 7.75
N ILE A 47 1.85 0.31 7.62
CA ILE A 47 2.55 0.47 6.34
C ILE A 47 3.07 -0.89 5.85
N ASP A 48 3.71 -1.66 6.73
CA ASP A 48 4.17 -3.02 6.44
C ASP A 48 3.01 -3.95 6.05
N ALA A 49 1.88 -3.88 6.78
CA ALA A 49 0.70 -4.67 6.46
C ALA A 49 0.13 -4.32 5.08
N ILE A 50 0.08 -3.04 4.70
CA ILE A 50 -0.37 -2.62 3.36
C ILE A 50 0.59 -3.12 2.29
N GLU A 51 1.90 -2.96 2.47
CA GLU A 51 2.92 -3.42 1.52
C GLU A 51 2.91 -4.95 1.32
N LYS A 52 2.52 -5.70 2.36
CA LYS A 52 2.39 -7.17 2.34
C LYS A 52 0.97 -7.65 2.07
N GLU A 53 0.02 -6.75 1.82
CA GLU A 53 -1.41 -7.06 1.62
C GLU A 53 -2.03 -7.86 2.79
N GLN A 54 -1.52 -7.66 4.00
CA GLN A 54 -2.01 -8.27 5.23
C GLN A 54 -3.18 -7.46 5.79
N TRP A 55 -4.29 -7.41 5.04
CA TRP A 55 -5.48 -6.61 5.38
C TRP A 55 -6.10 -6.98 6.74
N ASP A 56 -5.96 -8.24 7.15
CA ASP A 56 -6.40 -8.78 8.44
C ASP A 56 -5.67 -8.16 9.65
N LYS A 57 -4.45 -7.64 9.43
CA LYS A 57 -3.66 -6.97 10.49
C LYS A 57 -4.00 -5.49 10.64
N LEU A 58 -4.89 -4.96 9.81
CA LEU A 58 -5.34 -3.58 9.93
C LEU A 58 -6.37 -3.47 11.06
N PRO A 59 -6.36 -2.36 11.83
CA PRO A 59 -7.32 -2.14 12.91
C PRO A 59 -8.76 -2.26 12.43
N HIS A 60 -9.04 -1.74 11.24
CA HIS A 60 -10.26 -2.04 10.51
C HIS A 60 -9.95 -2.17 9.02
N ILE A 61 -10.39 -3.28 8.45
CA ILE A 61 -10.21 -3.61 7.03
C ILE A 61 -10.90 -2.60 6.10
N THR A 62 -11.99 -1.98 6.57
CA THR A 62 -12.72 -0.90 5.89
C THR A 62 -11.85 0.34 5.60
N PHE A 63 -10.79 0.57 6.40
CA PHE A 63 -9.85 1.67 6.15
C PHE A 63 -8.75 1.35 5.15
N ALA A 64 -8.56 0.10 4.74
CA ALA A 64 -7.47 -0.29 3.85
C ALA A 64 -7.48 0.51 2.54
N LYS A 65 -8.65 0.69 1.91
CA LYS A 65 -8.79 1.54 0.71
C LYS A 65 -8.38 2.99 0.96
N GLY A 66 -8.77 3.54 2.11
CA GLY A 66 -8.40 4.89 2.53
C GLY A 66 -6.89 5.05 2.73
N PHE A 67 -6.26 4.06 3.36
CA PHE A 67 -4.81 4.05 3.56
C PHE A 67 -4.06 3.90 2.23
N ILE A 68 -4.47 2.98 1.36
CA ILE A 68 -3.90 2.82 0.02
C ILE A 68 -3.99 4.13 -0.76
N ARG A 69 -5.16 4.79 -0.75
CA ARG A 69 -5.35 6.08 -1.43
C ARG A 69 -4.45 7.18 -0.85
N SER A 70 -4.35 7.26 0.47
CA SER A 70 -3.52 8.27 1.14
C SER A 70 -2.03 8.03 0.87
N TYR A 71 -1.61 6.77 0.85
CA TYR A 71 -0.25 6.38 0.52
C TYR A 71 0.09 6.68 -0.94
N ALA A 72 -0.78 6.31 -1.88
CA ALA A 72 -0.60 6.66 -3.28
C ALA A 72 -0.50 8.18 -3.50
N LYS A 73 -1.34 8.95 -2.81
CA LYS A 73 -1.30 10.42 -2.84
C LYS A 73 0.02 10.98 -2.29
N LEU A 74 0.55 10.41 -1.21
CA LEU A 74 1.84 10.79 -0.63
C LEU A 74 2.98 10.56 -1.63
N LEU A 75 2.98 9.41 -2.31
CA LEU A 75 3.97 9.05 -3.32
C LEU A 75 3.74 9.73 -4.66
N LYS A 76 2.64 10.49 -4.81
CA LYS A 76 2.20 11.13 -6.07
C LYS A 76 2.09 10.11 -7.20
N VAL A 77 1.56 8.92 -6.90
CA VAL A 77 1.32 7.86 -7.87
C VAL A 77 -0.17 7.70 -8.12
N ASP A 78 -0.51 7.46 -9.38
CA ASP A 78 -1.87 7.18 -9.79
C ASP A 78 -2.20 5.70 -9.58
N LEU A 79 -3.26 5.44 -8.81
CA LEU A 79 -3.80 4.08 -8.62
C LEU A 79 -4.53 3.58 -9.88
N SER A 80 -4.65 4.41 -10.91
CA SER A 80 -5.25 4.09 -12.20
C SER A 80 -4.58 2.88 -12.86
N ASP A 81 -3.25 2.78 -12.75
CA ASP A 81 -2.44 1.66 -13.29
C ASP A 81 -2.71 0.33 -12.59
N ILE A 82 -3.28 0.34 -11.40
CA ILE A 82 -3.64 -0.85 -10.61
C ILE A 82 -5.11 -0.84 -10.21
N SER A 83 -5.95 -0.14 -10.98
CA SER A 83 -7.35 0.09 -10.64
C SER A 83 -8.14 -1.21 -10.52
N ASP A 84 -7.84 -2.22 -11.35
CA ASP A 84 -8.42 -3.56 -11.23
C ASP A 84 -8.06 -4.23 -9.90
N ALA A 85 -6.78 -4.20 -9.51
CA ALA A 85 -6.32 -4.73 -8.23
C ALA A 85 -6.86 -3.93 -7.04
N TYR A 86 -7.08 -2.62 -7.19
CA TYR A 86 -7.69 -1.76 -6.17
C TYR A 86 -9.21 -1.95 -6.04
N ASN A 87 -9.90 -2.20 -7.16
CA ASN A 87 -11.34 -2.44 -7.21
C ASN A 87 -11.70 -3.86 -6.78
N SER A 88 -10.83 -4.85 -7.06
CA SER A 88 -11.00 -6.24 -6.63
C SER A 88 -10.91 -6.41 -5.11
N ILE A 89 -10.35 -5.41 -4.41
CA ILE A 89 -10.47 -5.26 -2.96
C ILE A 89 -11.96 -5.05 -2.63
N SER A 90 -12.71 -6.13 -2.57
CA SER A 90 -14.12 -6.16 -2.21
C SER A 90 -14.23 -6.51 -0.72
N PHE A 91 -14.14 -5.49 0.12
CA PHE A 91 -14.55 -5.62 1.51
C PHE A 91 -16.07 -5.54 1.53
N VAL A 92 -16.72 -6.70 1.37
CA VAL A 92 -18.16 -6.83 1.61
C VAL A 92 -18.49 -6.20 2.95
N LYS A 93 -19.65 -5.55 3.01
CA LYS A 93 -20.19 -4.63 4.02
C LYS A 93 -20.32 -5.16 5.47
N ALA A 94 -19.39 -5.98 5.95
CA ALA A 94 -19.30 -6.43 7.33
C ALA A 94 -18.40 -5.45 8.12
N ASP A 95 -18.79 -5.18 9.36
CA ASP A 95 -18.11 -4.29 10.32
C ASP A 95 -18.34 -2.78 10.14
N ILE A 96 -19.62 -2.41 10.07
CA ILE A 96 -20.08 -1.13 10.63
C ILE A 96 -19.81 -1.20 12.14
N ALA A 97 -18.83 -0.44 12.62
CA ALA A 97 -18.82 0.00 14.01
C ALA A 97 -18.26 1.43 14.08
N PRO A 98 -19.11 2.46 14.31
CA PRO A 98 -18.68 3.67 14.99
C PRO A 98 -19.07 3.60 16.48
N PRO A 99 -18.45 4.39 17.40
CA PRO A 99 -17.31 5.30 17.23
C PRO A 99 -16.14 4.99 18.18
N LEU A 100 -15.01 5.65 17.94
CA LEU A 100 -14.00 5.87 18.97
C LEU A 100 -14.62 6.75 20.07
N GLU A 101 -14.47 6.31 21.32
CA GLU A 101 -14.97 6.93 22.55
C GLU A 101 -14.54 8.39 22.73
#